data_AF-A0A5A7MYE8-F1
#
_entry.id   AF-A0A5A7MYE8-F1
#
_cell.length_a   1.000
_cell.length_b   1.000
_cell.length_c   1.000
_cell.angle_alpha   90.00
_cell.angle_beta   90.00
_cell.angle_gamma   90.00
#
_symmetry.space_group_name_H-M   'P 1'
#
loop_
_entity.id
_entity.type
_entity.pdbx_description
1 polymer ?
#
loop_
_entity_poly.entity_id
_entity_poly.type
_entity_poly.pdbx_seq_one_letter_code
_entity_poly.pdbx_strand_id
1 'polypeptide(L)' 'MGGATVITHLDHRIAMSALVLGCASNRPVSIDDAAPITTSFPDFIPLMNALGTEITLL' A
#
# COMPACT_ATOMS: atom_id res chain seq x y z
N MET A 1 -0.12 16.59 3.60
CA MET A 1 1.17 15.99 3.19
C MET A 1 0.88 14.60 2.57
N GLY A 2 1.83 13.99 1.84
CA GLY A 2 1.61 12.79 1.01
C GLY A 2 2.18 12.96 -0.41
N GLY A 3 1.84 12.13 -1.38
CA GLY A 3 2.25 12.32 -2.79
C GLY A 3 3.62 11.75 -3.16
N ALA A 4 4.19 10.88 -2.33
CA ALA A 4 5.48 10.26 -2.57
C ALA A 4 5.32 8.81 -3.02
N THR A 5 6.29 8.33 -3.81
CA THR A 5 6.48 6.91 -4.07
C THR A 5 7.52 6.37 -3.11
N VAL A 6 7.18 5.34 -2.35
CA VAL A 6 8.08 4.65 -1.41
C VAL A 6 8.75 3.48 -2.13
N ILE A 7 10.08 3.43 -2.08
CA ILE A 7 10.86 2.27 -2.52
C ILE A 7 10.83 1.22 -1.40
N THR A 8 10.26 0.05 -1.70
CA THR A 8 9.94 -0.96 -0.68
C THR A 8 11.08 -1.95 -0.43
N HIS A 9 12.09 -1.98 -1.31
CA HIS A 9 13.21 -2.94 -1.23
C HIS A 9 12.74 -4.40 -1.11
N LEU A 10 11.63 -4.74 -1.78
CA LEU A 10 10.99 -6.06 -1.75
C LEU A 10 10.46 -6.48 -0.36
N ASP A 11 10.29 -5.54 0.57
CA ASP A 11 9.75 -5.80 1.90
C ASP A 11 8.24 -5.52 1.97
N HIS A 12 7.46 -6.58 2.20
CA HIS A 12 6.01 -6.53 2.31
C HIS A 12 5.50 -5.62 3.44
N ARG A 13 6.26 -5.47 4.53
CA ARG A 13 5.87 -4.62 5.67
C ARG A 13 6.08 -3.16 5.36
N ILE A 14 7.17 -2.81 4.67
CA ILE A 14 7.39 -1.45 4.18
C ILE A 14 6.27 -1.09 3.19
N ALA A 15 5.95 -2.00 2.27
CA ALA A 15 4.87 -1.83 1.30
C ALA A 15 3.51 -1.60 1.99
N MET A 16 3.09 -2.49 2.90
CA MET A 16 1.82 -2.35 3.61
C MET A 16 1.77 -1.09 4.49
N SER A 17 2.86 -0.76 5.18
CA SER A 17 2.92 0.43 6.05
C SER A 17 2.79 1.72 5.25
N ALA A 18 3.41 1.78 4.07
CA ALA A 18 3.28 2.92 3.15
C ALA A 18 1.85 3.08 2.62
N LEU A 19 1.17 1.96 2.30
CA LEU A 19 -0.23 1.98 1.89
C LEU A 19 -1.16 2.45 3.01
N VAL A 20 -0.94 2.00 4.25
CA VAL A 20 -1.68 2.50 5.43
C VAL A 20 -1.44 3.99 5.66
N LEU A 21 -0.20 4.47 5.49
CA LEU A 21 0.11 5.90 5.53
C LEU A 21 -0.68 6.68 4.46
N GLY A 22 -0.81 6.12 3.26
CA GLY A 22 -1.60 6.70 2.16
C GLY A 22 -3.04 7.00 2.56
N CYS A 23 -3.66 6.10 3.33
CA CYS A 23 -5.05 6.22 3.79
C CYS A 23 -5.29 7.39 4.76
N ALA A 24 -4.24 7.89 5.41
CA ALA A 24 -4.30 9.04 6.33
C ALA A 24 -3.70 10.32 5.73
N SER A 25 -3.35 10.32 4.44
CA SER A 25 -2.62 11.40 3.79
C SER A 25 -3.51 12.26 2.88
N ASN A 26 -3.12 13.52 2.65
CA ASN A 26 -3.90 14.45 1.79
C ASN A 26 -3.64 14.22 0.30
N ARG A 27 -2.56 13.51 -0.05
CA ARG A 27 -2.17 13.22 -1.45
C ARG A 27 -1.80 11.74 -1.52
N PRO A 28 -2.21 11.01 -2.56
CA PRO A 28 -1.95 9.58 -2.68
C PRO A 28 -0.50 9.20 -2.41
N VAL A 29 -0.27 8.09 -1.73
CA VAL A 29 1.05 7.48 -1.56
C VAL A 29 1.10 6.26 -2.46
N SER A 30 2.21 6.08 -3.16
CA SER A 30 2.46 4.94 -4.03
C SER A 30 3.62 4.11 -3.48
N ILE A 31 3.67 2.85 -3.87
CA ILE A 31 4.81 1.95 -3.66
C ILE A 31 5.34 1.51 -5.03
N ASP A 32 6.60 1.10 -5.09
CA ASP A 32 7.23 0.61 -6.32
C ASP A 32 6.80 -0.82 -6.71
N ASP A 33 6.55 -1.69 -5.73
CA ASP A 33 6.14 -3.08 -5.99
C ASP A 33 5.19 -3.62 -4.89
N ALA A 34 4.06 -4.18 -5.32
CA ALA A 34 3.08 -4.84 -4.45
C ALA A 34 3.23 -6.37 -4.40
N ALA A 35 4.04 -7.00 -5.27
CA ALA A 35 4.18 -8.45 -5.34
C ALA A 35 4.59 -9.11 -4.00
N PRO A 36 5.48 -8.52 -3.18
CA PRO A 36 5.81 -9.07 -1.86
C PRO A 36 4.60 -9.16 -0.92
N ILE A 37 3.64 -8.25 -1.03
CA ILE A 37 2.39 -8.28 -0.24
C ILE A 37 1.63 -9.56 -0.58
N THR A 38 1.44 -9.87 -1.86
CA THR A 38 0.65 -11.03 -2.31
C THR A 38 1.19 -12.37 -1.79
N THR A 39 2.51 -12.50 -1.64
CA THR A 39 3.13 -13.73 -1.11
C THR A 39 2.93 -13.92 0.40
N SER A 40 2.83 -12.81 1.16
CA SER A 40 2.79 -12.83 2.62
C SER A 40 1.38 -12.64 3.19
N PHE A 41 0.59 -11.77 2.56
CA PHE A 41 -0.79 -11.45 2.92
C PHE A 41 -1.62 -11.14 1.65
N PRO A 42 -2.05 -12.19 0.90
CA PRO A 42 -2.74 -12.03 -0.38
C PRO A 42 -4.04 -11.22 -0.30
N ASP A 43 -4.73 -11.28 0.84
CA ASP A 43 -6.00 -10.57 1.04
C ASP A 43 -5.83 -9.14 1.58
N PHE A 44 -4.61 -8.61 1.70
CA PHE A 44 -4.38 -7.28 2.27
C PHE A 44 -5.16 -6.18 1.52
N ILE A 45 -4.96 -6.05 0.21
CA ILE A 45 -5.64 -5.03 -0.61
C ILE A 45 -7.17 -5.19 -0.58
N PRO A 46 -7.76 -6.39 -0.85
CA PRO A 46 -9.21 -6.53 -0.80
C PRO A 46 -9.79 -6.31 0.60
N LEU A 47 -9.09 -6.72 1.66
CA LEU A 47 -9.50 -6.46 3.05
C LEU A 47 -9.54 -4.96 3.34
N MET A 48 -8.47 -4.24 3.03
CA MET A 48 -8.39 -2.80 3.28
C MET A 48 -9.48 -2.05 2.50
N ASN A 49 -9.70 -2.42 1.24
CA ASN A 49 -10.76 -1.83 0.44
C ASN A 49 -12.17 -2.16 0.98
N ALA A 50 -12.38 -3.36 1.53
CA ALA A 50 -13.63 -3.70 2.22
C ALA A 50 -13.86 -2.88 3.50
N LEU A 51 -12.79 -2.35 4.12
CA LEU A 51 -12.84 -1.42 5.25
C LEU A 51 -13.04 0.04 4.82
N GLY A 52 -13.12 0.33 3.52
CA GLY A 52 -13.40 1.65 2.97
C GLY A 52 -12.16 2.43 2.54
N THR A 53 -11.00 1.79 2.38
CA THR A 53 -9.85 2.43 1.73
C THR A 53 -9.96 2.39 0.21
N GLU A 54 -9.18 3.23 -0.47
CA GLU A 54 -9.10 3.29 -1.93
C GLU A 54 -7.68 2.91 -2.41
N ILE A 55 -7.30 1.64 -2.22
CA ILE A 55 -6.03 1.11 -2.70
C ILE A 55 -6.22 0.51 -4.09
N THR A 56 -5.51 1.02 -5.08
CA THR A 56 -5.53 0.53 -6.46
C THR A 56 -4.14 0.03 -6.90
N LEU A 57 -4.14 -0.93 -7.83
CA LEU A 57 -2.95 -1.36 -8.55
C LEU A 57 -2.93 -0.60 -9.88
N LEU A 58 -1.81 0.05 -10.19
CA LEU A 58 -1.57 0.78 -11.44
C LEU A 58 -0.88 -0.12 -12.47
#